data_AF-A0A3B1CYA3-F1
#
_entry.id   AF-A0A3B1CYA3-F1
#
_cell.length_a   1.000
_cell.length_b   1.000
_cell.length_c   1.000
_cell.angle_alpha   90.00
_cell.angle_beta   90.00
_cell.angle_gamma   90.00
#
_symmetry.space_group_name_H-M   'P 1'
#
loop_
_entity.id
_entity.type
_entity.pdbx_description
1 polymer ?
#
loop_
_entity_poly.entity_id
_entity_poly.type
_entity_poly.pdbx_seq_one_letter_code
_entity_poly.pdbx_strand_id
1 'polypeptide(L)' 'MLYNMPVPDGINADTKVSTLFREYPETIDYLLSLGLCECKDTIVMALKEVAKEKGMDLDKLLREVKSRVR' A
#
# COMPACT_ATOMS: atom_id res chain seq x y z
N MET A 1 14.60 3.13 -25.80
CA MET A 1 15.01 3.48 -24.43
C MET A 1 14.07 2.74 -23.50
N LEU A 2 14.54 1.63 -22.92
CA LEU A 2 13.77 0.89 -21.92
C LEU A 2 13.83 1.72 -20.63
N TYR A 3 12.72 2.36 -20.27
CA TYR A 3 12.61 3.02 -18.97
C TYR A 3 12.58 1.93 -17.91
N ASN A 4 13.75 1.62 -17.34
CA ASN A 4 13.85 1.01 -16.03
C ASN A 4 13.33 2.04 -15.02
N MET A 5 12.01 2.04 -14.81
CA MET A 5 11.40 2.79 -13.73
C MET A 5 11.77 2.04 -12.44
N PRO A 6 12.55 2.65 -11.52
CA PRO A 6 12.84 2.00 -10.25
C PRO A 6 11.51 1.80 -9.53
N VAL A 7 11.23 0.56 -9.14
CA VAL A 7 10.19 0.28 -8.13
C VAL A 7 10.46 1.24 -6.98
N PRO A 8 9.48 1.97 -6.42
CA PRO A 8 9.75 2.86 -5.31
C PRO A 8 10.28 2.01 -4.16
N ASP A 9 11.59 2.07 -3.93
CA ASP A 9 12.28 1.38 -2.83
C ASP A 9 11.74 1.83 -1.45
N GLY A 10 10.86 2.84 -1.40
CA GLY A 10 10.24 3.37 -0.19
C GLY A 10 9.03 2.59 0.34
N ILE A 11 8.33 1.79 -0.49
CA ILE A 11 7.17 1.01 0.00
C ILE A 11 7.62 -0.36 0.50
N ASN A 12 7.40 -0.63 1.79
CA ASN A 12 7.77 -1.87 2.45
C ASN A 12 6.72 -2.27 3.51
N ALA A 13 6.99 -3.34 4.24
CA ALA A 13 6.08 -3.90 5.24
C ALA A 13 5.69 -2.91 6.35
N ASP A 14 6.55 -1.94 6.66
CA ASP A 14 6.36 -0.93 7.70
C ASP A 14 5.73 0.37 7.16
N THR A 15 5.56 0.50 5.84
CA THR A 15 4.84 1.63 5.24
C THR A 15 3.42 1.69 5.80
N LYS A 16 3.04 2.84 6.33
CA LYS A 16 1.70 3.07 6.87
C LYS A 16 0.70 3.36 5.77
N VAL A 17 -0.55 2.98 5.99
CA VAL A 17 -1.67 3.33 5.10
C VAL A 17 -1.76 4.85 4.89
N SER A 18 -1.58 5.66 5.94
CA SER A 18 -1.51 7.13 5.82
C SER A 18 -0.43 7.63 4.85
N THR A 19 0.74 6.98 4.81
CA THR A 19 1.79 7.33 3.84
C THR A 19 1.32 7.07 2.43
N LEU A 20 0.64 5.94 2.19
CA LEU A 20 0.10 5.61 0.87
C LEU A 20 -0.98 6.60 0.40
N PHE A 21 -1.91 6.98 1.29
CA PHE A 21 -2.93 7.97 0.98
C PHE A 21 -2.33 9.35 0.64
N ARG A 22 -1.25 9.75 1.32
CA ARG A 22 -0.63 11.07 1.12
C ARG A 22 0.31 11.12 -0.08
N GLU A 23 1.14 10.10 -0.24
CA GLU A 23 2.27 10.12 -1.19
C GLU A 23 1.97 9.37 -2.49
N TYR A 24 1.01 8.44 -2.47
CA TYR A 24 0.67 7.57 -3.60
C TYR A 24 -0.85 7.55 -3.83
N PRO A 25 -1.48 8.69 -4.18
CA PRO A 25 -2.93 8.80 -4.33
C PRO A 25 -3.52 7.82 -5.36
N GLU A 26 -2.73 7.37 -6.33
CA GLU A 26 -3.09 6.34 -7.31
C GLU A 26 -3.36 4.95 -6.69
N THR A 27 -2.94 4.73 -5.43
CA THR A 27 -3.21 3.49 -4.69
C THR A 27 -4.53 3.55 -3.91
N ILE A 28 -5.16 4.73 -3.76
CA ILE A 28 -6.31 4.94 -2.87
C ILE A 28 -7.49 4.04 -3.24
N ASP A 29 -7.85 3.93 -4.52
CA ASP A 29 -8.98 3.08 -4.93
C ASP A 29 -8.79 1.62 -4.51
N TYR A 30 -7.55 1.13 -4.62
CA TYR A 30 -7.20 -0.22 -4.16
C TYR A 30 -7.28 -0.33 -2.63
N LEU A 31 -6.73 0.62 -1.89
CA LEU A 31 -6.77 0.62 -0.43
C LEU A 31 -8.22 0.68 0.10
N LEU A 32 -9.07 1.50 -0.52
CA LEU A 32 -10.50 1.55 -0.22
C LEU A 32 -11.20 0.23 -0.53
N SER A 33 -10.82 -0.47 -1.62
CA SER A 33 -11.36 -1.81 -1.94
C SER A 33 -11.00 -2.86 -0.88
N LEU A 34 -9.88 -2.69 -0.16
CA LEU A 34 -9.49 -3.51 0.98
C LEU A 34 -10.22 -3.09 2.29
N GLY A 35 -11.06 -2.06 2.23
CA GLY A 35 -11.75 -1.48 3.37
C GLY A 35 -10.85 -0.63 4.28
N LEU A 36 -9.72 -0.14 3.76
CA LEU A 36 -8.84 0.80 4.45
C LEU A 36 -9.31 2.22 4.18
N CYS A 37 -9.57 3.00 5.22
CA CYS A 37 -10.13 4.35 5.11
C CYS A 37 -9.40 5.29 6.07
N GLU A 38 -9.24 6.56 5.69
CA GLU A 38 -8.71 7.60 6.59
C GLU A 38 -9.58 7.86 7.83
N CYS A 39 -10.83 7.39 7.80
CA CYS A 39 -11.85 7.58 8.81
C CYS A 39 -11.80 6.60 9.99
N LYS A 40 -10.89 5.62 9.97
CA LYS A 40 -10.74 4.57 10.99
C LYS A 40 -9.30 4.47 11.49
N ASP A 41 -9.10 3.70 12.55
CA ASP A 41 -7.77 3.35 13.10
C ASP A 41 -6.84 2.65 12.08
N THR A 42 -7.36 2.23 10.93
CA THR A 42 -6.56 1.59 9.86
C THR A 42 -5.57 2.54 9.19
N ILE A 43 -5.73 3.86 9.32
CA ILE A 43 -4.81 4.84 8.72
C ILE A 43 -3.40 4.82 9.35
N VAL A 44 -3.29 4.41 10.62
CA VAL A 44 -2.01 4.31 11.34
C VAL A 44 -1.34 2.95 11.18
N MET A 45 -2.07 1.95 10.65
CA MET A 45 -1.56 0.59 10.45
C MET A 45 -0.50 0.54 9.37
N ALA A 46 0.51 -0.30 9.60
CA ALA A 46 1.48 -0.70 8.58
C ALA A 46 0.90 -1.77 7.65
N LEU A 47 1.42 -1.88 6.43
CA LEU A 47 0.98 -2.89 5.45
C LEU A 47 1.07 -4.33 5.97
N LYS A 48 2.05 -4.64 6.83
CA LYS A 48 2.14 -5.95 7.51
C LYS A 48 0.95 -6.23 8.44
N GLU A 49 0.44 -5.20 9.11
CA GLU A 49 -0.69 -5.32 10.03
C GLU A 49 -1.98 -5.47 9.22
N VAL A 50 -2.12 -4.69 8.15
CA VAL A 50 -3.20 -4.83 7.17
C VAL A 50 -3.27 -6.24 6.61
N ALA A 51 -2.14 -6.79 6.15
CA ALA A 51 -2.08 -8.15 5.61
C ALA A 51 -2.54 -9.18 6.65
N LYS A 52 -2.07 -9.04 7.90
CA LYS A 52 -2.46 -9.93 9.00
C LYS A 52 -3.95 -9.83 9.33
N GLU A 53 -4.50 -8.63 9.45
CA GLU A 53 -5.92 -8.41 9.79
C GLU A 53 -6.85 -8.93 8.70
N LYS A 54 -6.47 -8.75 7.43
CA LYS A 54 -7.26 -9.15 6.26
C LYS A 54 -7.02 -10.60 5.83
N GLY A 55 -6.11 -11.33 6.49
CA GLY A 55 -5.74 -12.69 6.12
C GLY A 55 -5.09 -12.79 4.72
N MET A 56 -4.37 -11.74 4.31
CA MET A 56 -3.72 -11.64 3.02
C MET A 56 -2.23 -11.98 3.11
N ASP A 57 -1.67 -12.44 2.00
CA ASP A 57 -0.23 -12.60 1.85
C ASP A 57 0.44 -11.22 1.71
N LEU A 58 1.40 -10.92 2.59
CA LEU A 58 2.08 -9.62 2.64
C LEU A 58 2.85 -9.32 1.34
N ASP A 59 3.51 -10.32 0.77
CA ASP A 59 4.26 -10.15 -0.47
C ASP A 59 3.35 -9.84 -1.66
N LYS A 60 2.17 -10.49 -1.74
CA LYS A 60 1.14 -10.16 -2.74
C LYS A 60 0.60 -8.75 -2.54
N LEU A 61 0.31 -8.35 -1.29
CA LEU A 61 -0.16 -6.99 -1.00
C LEU A 61 0.89 -5.95 -1.44
N LEU A 62 2.16 -6.14 -1.09
CA LEU A 62 3.23 -5.23 -1.47
C LEU A 62 3.39 -5.15 -2.99
N ARG A 63 3.30 -6.28 -3.70
CA ARG A 63 3.34 -6.31 -5.17
C ARG A 63 2.17 -5.55 -5.79
N GLU A 64 0.95 -5.73 -5.29
CA GLU A 64 -0.24 -5.03 -5.79
C GLU A 64 -0.21 -3.52 -5.52
N VAL A 65 0.31 -3.09 -4.37
CA VAL A 65 0.49 -1.66 -4.08
C VAL A 65 1.57 -1.09 -5.00
N LYS A 66 2.73 -1.75 -5.11
CA LYS A 66 3.86 -1.28 -5.92
C LYS A 66 3.56 -1.28 -7.42
N SER A 67 2.74 -2.20 -7.93
CA SER A 67 2.38 -2.24 -9.35
C SER A 67 1.51 -1.06 -9.77
N ARG A 68 0.92 -0.34 -8.81
CA ARG A 68 0.05 0.82 -9.03
C ARG A 68 0.80 2.13 -8.99
N VAL A 69 1.92 2.18 -8.27
CA VAL A 69 2.77 3.36 -8.21
C VAL A 69 3.51 3.53 -9.53
N ARG A 70 3.47 4.74 -10.08
CA ARG A 70 4.12 5.11 -11.34
C ARG A 70 5.39 5.90 -11.06
#